data_AF-A0A8J6NJ61-F1
#
_entry.id   AF-A0A8J6NJ61-F1
#
_cell.length_a   1.000
_cell.length_b   1.000
_cell.length_c   1.000
_cell.angle_alpha   90.00
_cell.angle_beta   90.00
_cell.angle_gamma   90.00
#
_symmetry.space_group_name_H-M   'P 1'
#
loop_
_entity.id
_entity.type
_entity.pdbx_description
1 polymer ?
#
loop_
_entity_poly.entity_id
_entity_poly.type
_entity_poly.pdbx_seq_one_letter_code
_entity_poly.pdbx_strand_id
1 'polypeptide(L)'
;MAILVGLLLLLALVIPAPLQEPGDLAAVPNPAKAAWFLLWTQELMGYSKYLVYVIMLVGLYFLLLPYLPGSPEAKRAQWLPKDQLWVSIVTLVAFLGLLFLTVIAMFFRGENWAFVYPF
;
A
#
# COMPACT_ATOMS: atom_id res chain seq x y z
N MET A 1 15.88 -21.27 -3.96
CA MET A 1 15.96 -20.22 -5.01
C MET A 1 15.48 -20.68 -6.37
N ALA A 2 16.01 -21.74 -6.96
CA ALA A 2 15.57 -22.22 -8.29
C ALA A 2 14.06 -22.50 -8.39
N ILE A 3 13.46 -23.13 -7.37
CA ILE A 3 12.02 -23.42 -7.33
C ILE A 3 11.18 -22.13 -7.33
N LEU A 4 11.56 -21.15 -6.51
CA LEU A 4 10.86 -19.86 -6.44
C LEU A 4 10.93 -19.12 -7.78
N VAL A 5 12.12 -19.06 -8.39
CA VAL A 5 12.31 -18.42 -9.70
C VAL A 5 11.50 -19.13 -10.77
N GLY A 6 11.53 -20.47 -10.81
CA GLY A 6 10.72 -21.26 -11.73
C GLY A 6 9.23 -21.00 -11.58
N LEU A 7 8.73 -20.94 -10.33
CA LEU A 7 7.33 -20.61 -10.04
C LEU A 7 6.95 -19.20 -10.52
N LEU A 8 7.80 -18.19 -10.27
CA LEU A 8 7.56 -16.82 -10.72
C LEU A 8 7.55 -16.71 -12.25
N LEU A 9 8.44 -17.42 -12.94
CA LEU A 9 8.47 -17.46 -14.41
C LEU A 9 7.22 -18.14 -14.97
N LEU A 10 6.78 -19.26 -14.38
CA LEU A 10 5.54 -19.93 -14.76
C LEU A 10 4.32 -19.01 -14.57
N LEU A 11 4.25 -18.30 -13.44
CA LEU A 11 3.18 -17.32 -13.20
C LEU A 11 3.20 -16.18 -14.23
N ALA A 12 4.38 -15.66 -14.58
CA ALA A 12 4.51 -14.61 -15.59
C ALA A 12 4.13 -15.07 -17.01
N LEU A 13 4.26 -16.37 -17.32
CA LEU A 13 3.82 -16.95 -18.58
C LEU A 13 2.30 -17.16 -18.64
N VAL A 14 1.67 -17.49 -17.51
CA VAL A 14 0.24 -17.84 -17.44
C VAL A 14 -0.64 -16.62 -17.16
N ILE A 15 -0.15 -15.65 -16.38
CA ILE A 15 -0.89 -14.45 -15.99
C ILE A 15 -0.36 -13.28 -16.81
N PRO A 16 -1.13 -12.77 -17.79
CA PRO A 16 -0.70 -11.63 -18.58
C PRO A 16 -0.54 -10.40 -17.70
N ALA A 17 0.46 -9.58 -18.01
CA ALA A 17 0.62 -8.31 -17.33
C ALA A 17 -0.61 -7.42 -17.60
N PRO A 18 -1.18 -6.77 -16.56
CA PRO A 18 -2.35 -5.89 -16.71
C PRO A 18 -1.93 -4.52 -17.29
N LEU A 19 -1.34 -4.53 -18.48
CA LEU A 19 -0.90 -3.33 -19.18
C LEU A 19 -2.09 -2.72 -19.93
N GLN A 20 -2.13 -1.39 -19.95
CA GLN A 20 -3.05 -0.63 -20.79
C GLN A 20 -2.48 -0.49 -22.20
N GLU A 21 -3.26 0.13 -23.09
CA GLU A 21 -2.79 0.51 -24.42
C GLU A 21 -1.54 1.41 -24.34
N PRO A 22 -0.73 1.47 -25.41
CA PRO A 22 0.39 2.40 -25.48
C PRO A 22 -0.05 3.83 -25.17
N GLY A 23 0.72 4.53 -24.32
CA GLY A 23 0.35 5.86 -23.88
C GLY A 23 0.24 6.86 -25.04
N ASP A 24 -0.86 7.61 -25.07
CA ASP A 24 -1.11 8.70 -26.00
C ASP A 24 -1.21 10.03 -25.22
N LEU A 25 -0.48 11.06 -25.67
CA LEU A 25 -0.54 12.39 -25.09
C LEU A 25 -1.89 13.08 -25.34
N ALA A 26 -2.61 12.70 -26.41
CA ALA A 26 -3.92 13.23 -26.74
C ALA A 26 -5.06 12.55 -25.95
N ALA A 27 -4.84 11.37 -25.37
CA ALA A 27 -5.85 10.58 -24.68
C ALA A 27 -5.35 10.04 -23.34
N VAL A 28 -5.61 10.79 -22.27
CA VAL A 28 -5.27 10.37 -20.89
C VAL A 28 -6.39 9.49 -20.33
N PRO A 29 -6.10 8.29 -19.80
CA PRO A 29 -7.12 7.42 -19.23
C PRO A 29 -7.79 8.07 -18.00
N ASN A 30 -9.11 7.87 -17.87
CA ASN A 30 -9.90 8.36 -16.74
C ASN A 30 -10.72 7.22 -16.12
N PRO A 31 -10.45 6.79 -14.88
CA PRO A 31 -9.40 7.27 -13.98
C PRO A 31 -8.02 6.70 -14.32
N ALA A 32 -6.99 7.53 -14.22
CA ALA A 32 -5.60 7.08 -14.21
C ALA A 32 -5.26 6.52 -12.82
N LYS A 33 -5.13 5.19 -12.70
CA LYS A 33 -4.75 4.50 -11.45
C LYS A 33 -3.25 4.24 -11.41
N ALA A 34 -2.64 4.47 -10.25
CA ALA A 34 -1.24 4.12 -9.98
C ALA A 34 -1.06 2.59 -9.90
N ALA A 35 0.20 2.15 -9.84
CA ALA A 35 0.53 0.76 -9.57
C ALA A 35 -0.13 0.28 -8.27
N TRP A 36 -0.52 -1.00 -8.21
CA TRP A 36 -1.36 -1.55 -7.12
C TRP A 36 -0.81 -1.31 -5.71
N PHE A 37 0.51 -1.33 -5.53
CA PHE A 37 1.19 -1.10 -4.24
C PHE A 37 1.27 0.39 -3.85
N LEU A 38 0.92 1.31 -4.75
CA LEU A 38 0.81 2.76 -4.52
C LEU A 38 -0.64 3.26 -4.54
N LEU A 39 -1.62 2.39 -4.75
CA LEU A 39 -3.02 2.81 -4.83
C LEU A 39 -3.52 3.47 -3.54
N TRP A 40 -3.12 2.96 -2.38
CA TRP A 40 -3.47 3.57 -1.09
C TRP A 40 -2.94 4.99 -0.93
N THR A 41 -1.75 5.31 -1.47
CA THR A 41 -1.20 6.67 -1.39
C THR A 41 -1.97 7.59 -2.31
N GLN A 42 -2.27 7.14 -3.54
CA GLN A 42 -3.09 7.89 -4.48
C GLN A 42 -4.46 8.20 -3.90
N GLU A 43 -5.11 7.20 -3.30
CA GLU A 43 -6.41 7.35 -2.65
C GLU A 43 -6.37 8.37 -1.51
N LEU A 44 -5.36 8.26 -0.64
CA LEU A 44 -5.17 9.21 0.45
C LEU A 44 -4.96 10.64 -0.08
N MET A 45 -4.14 10.81 -1.13
CA MET A 45 -3.88 12.12 -1.73
C MET A 45 -5.10 12.69 -2.47
N GLY A 46 -6.02 11.83 -2.91
CA GLY A 46 -7.29 12.24 -3.52
C GLY A 46 -8.19 13.04 -2.58
N TYR A 47 -8.05 12.84 -1.26
CA TYR A 47 -8.77 13.63 -0.25
C TYR A 47 -8.08 14.96 0.06
N SER A 48 -6.75 14.95 0.21
CA SER A 48 -5.97 16.16 0.46
C SER A 48 -4.48 15.90 0.25
N LYS A 49 -3.81 16.81 -0.46
CA LYS A 49 -2.35 16.81 -0.63
C LYS A 49 -1.58 16.83 0.70
N TYR A 50 -2.17 17.36 1.77
CA TYR A 50 -1.52 17.47 3.08
C TYR A 50 -1.41 16.12 3.80
N LEU A 51 -2.16 15.10 3.36
CA LEU A 51 -2.11 13.77 3.98
C LEU A 51 -0.77 13.05 3.73
N VAL A 52 0.07 13.57 2.83
CA VAL A 52 1.46 13.08 2.66
C VAL A 52 2.24 13.18 3.97
N TYR A 53 1.97 14.20 4.80
CA TYR A 53 2.60 14.35 6.10
C TYR A 53 2.25 13.21 7.05
N VAL A 54 1.04 12.64 6.96
CA VAL A 54 0.65 11.47 7.76
C VAL A 54 1.49 10.26 7.38
N ILE A 55 1.67 10.01 6.08
CA ILE A 55 2.53 8.93 5.58
C ILE A 55 3.96 9.11 6.08
N MET A 56 4.50 10.33 5.94
CA MET A 56 5.86 10.63 6.38
C MET A 56 6.01 10.48 7.89
N LEU A 57 5.03 10.89 8.69
CA LEU A 57 5.06 10.73 10.15
C LEU A 57 5.04 9.26 10.57
N VAL A 58 4.17 8.45 9.95
CA VAL A 58 4.12 6.99 10.23
C VAL A 58 5.42 6.32 9.79
N GLY A 59 5.95 6.66 8.61
CA GLY A 59 7.24 6.16 8.14
C GLY A 59 8.41 6.57 9.04
N LEU A 60 8.43 7.83 9.48
CA LEU A 60 9.43 8.36 10.41
C LEU A 60 9.33 7.68 11.78
N TYR A 61 8.13 7.42 12.28
CA TYR A 61 7.92 6.65 13.50
C TYR A 61 8.55 5.27 13.41
N PHE A 62 8.32 4.52 12.32
CA PHE A 62 8.93 3.21 12.13
C PHE A 62 10.45 3.26 11.92
N LEU A 63 10.95 4.30 11.24
CA LEU A 63 12.39 4.52 11.06
C LEU A 63 13.09 4.80 12.40
N LEU A 64 12.45 5.60 13.26
CA LEU A 64 12.99 6.00 14.55
C LEU A 64 12.70 5.00 15.66
N LEU A 65 11.83 4.01 15.44
CA LEU A 65 11.37 3.05 16.44
C LEU A 65 12.50 2.40 17.28
N PRO A 66 13.67 2.01 16.72
CA PRO A 66 14.77 1.45 17.51
C PRO A 66 15.43 2.45 18.46
N TYR A 67 15.28 3.76 18.19
CA TYR A 67 15.91 4.85 18.94
C TYR A 67 14.94 5.55 19.90
N LEU A 68 13.65 5.22 19.85
CA LEU A 68 12.65 5.84 20.71
C LEU A 68 12.82 5.38 22.17
N PRO A 69 12.86 6.31 23.14
CA PRO A 69 12.95 5.95 24.55
C PRO A 69 11.70 5.17 24.98
N GLY A 70 11.91 4.04 25.66
CA GLY A 70 10.82 3.16 26.10
C GLY A 70 10.34 2.15 25.04
N SER A 71 10.98 2.11 23.86
CA SER A 71 10.75 1.04 22.88
C SER A 71 11.22 -0.30 23.47
N PRO A 72 10.35 -1.33 23.58
CA PRO A 72 10.76 -2.61 24.16
C PRO A 72 11.75 -3.32 23.24
N GLU A 73 12.85 -3.83 23.79
CA GLU A 73 13.84 -4.57 22.99
C GLU A 73 13.23 -5.82 22.35
N ALA A 74 13.38 -5.95 21.04
CA ALA A 74 12.99 -7.15 20.31
C ALA A 74 13.98 -8.29 20.58
N LYS A 75 13.72 -9.11 21.61
CA LYS A 75 14.59 -10.24 21.96
C LYS A 75 14.66 -11.31 20.86
N ARG A 76 13.61 -11.42 20.03
CA ARG A 76 13.48 -12.37 18.93
C ARG A 76 12.67 -11.74 17.80
N ALA A 77 12.99 -12.11 16.55
CA ALA A 77 12.15 -11.77 15.40
C ALA A 77 10.83 -12.54 15.51
N GLN A 78 9.78 -11.87 15.95
CA GLN A 78 8.44 -12.42 16.11
C GLN A 78 7.42 -11.44 15.53
N TRP A 79 6.40 -11.98 14.87
CA TRP A 79 5.28 -11.18 14.41
C TRP A 79 4.38 -10.84 15.60
N LEU A 80 4.05 -9.56 15.74
CA LEU A 80 3.10 -9.03 16.73
C LEU A 80 3.36 -9.53 18.17
N PRO A 81 4.57 -9.30 18.72
CA PRO A 81 4.92 -9.89 19.99
C PRO A 81 4.23 -9.16 21.15
N LYS A 82 3.85 -9.92 22.18
CA LYS A 82 3.04 -9.43 23.31
C LYS A 82 3.77 -8.43 24.21
N ASP A 83 5.09 -8.37 24.14
CA ASP A 83 5.94 -7.39 24.82
C ASP A 83 5.95 -6.02 24.11
N GLN A 84 5.51 -5.95 22.85
CA GLN A 84 5.45 -4.73 22.04
C GLN A 84 4.02 -4.46 21.55
N LEU A 85 3.04 -4.53 22.46
CA LEU A 85 1.62 -4.35 22.12
C LEU A 85 1.36 -3.04 21.37
N TRP A 86 1.94 -1.93 21.82
CA TRP A 86 1.74 -0.64 21.16
C TRP A 86 2.29 -0.59 19.75
N VAL A 87 3.50 -1.11 19.53
CA VAL A 87 4.09 -1.22 18.19
C VAL A 87 3.21 -2.10 17.30
N SER A 88 2.79 -3.25 17.82
CA SER A 88 1.93 -4.20 17.12
C SER A 88 0.59 -3.58 16.71
N ILE A 89 -0.03 -2.81 17.61
CA ILE A 89 -1.27 -2.09 17.33
C ILE A 89 -1.03 -1.05 16.23
N VAL A 90 0.00 -0.21 16.34
CA VAL A 90 0.31 0.82 15.33
C VAL A 90 0.60 0.17 13.97
N THR A 91 1.39 -0.91 13.93
CA THR A 91 1.65 -1.68 12.70
C THR A 91 0.37 -2.24 12.10
N LEU A 92 -0.51 -2.83 12.91
CA LEU A 92 -1.78 -3.37 12.42
C LEU A 92 -2.71 -2.28 11.90
N VAL A 93 -2.82 -1.15 12.61
CA VAL A 93 -3.63 -0.01 12.17
C VAL A 93 -3.10 0.55 10.85
N ALA A 94 -1.78 0.74 10.73
CA ALA A 94 -1.16 1.21 9.49
C ALA A 94 -1.37 0.23 8.33
N PHE A 95 -1.19 -1.08 8.58
CA PHE A 95 -1.37 -2.13 7.59
C PHE A 95 -2.83 -2.24 7.13
N LEU A 96 -3.78 -2.27 8.06
CA LEU A 96 -5.21 -2.32 7.74
C LEU A 96 -5.67 -1.05 7.04
N GLY A 97 -5.16 0.13 7.44
CA GLY A 97 -5.42 1.38 6.73
C GLY A 97 -4.91 1.37 5.29
N LEU A 98 -3.68 0.89 5.08
CA LEU A 98 -3.12 0.69 3.74
C LEU A 98 -4.00 -0.24 2.90
N LEU A 99 -4.37 -1.41 3.44
CA LEU A 99 -5.22 -2.36 2.73
C LEU A 99 -6.58 -1.76 2.40
N PHE A 100 -7.21 -1.11 3.37
CA PHE A 100 -8.53 -0.48 3.20
C PHE A 100 -8.51 0.57 2.09
N LEU A 101 -7.52 1.47 2.10
CA LEU A 101 -7.36 2.50 1.07
C LEU A 101 -7.05 1.88 -0.30
N THR A 102 -6.21 0.85 -0.38
CA THR A 102 -5.95 0.13 -1.64
C THR A 102 -7.24 -0.49 -2.19
N VAL A 103 -8.07 -1.11 -1.33
CA VAL A 103 -9.35 -1.71 -1.73
C VAL A 103 -10.31 -0.63 -2.25
N ILE A 104 -10.42 0.52 -1.57
CA ILE A 104 -11.23 1.65 -2.05
C ILE A 104 -10.75 2.11 -3.44
N ALA A 105 -9.46 2.39 -3.57
CA ALA A 105 -8.87 2.86 -4.83
C ALA A 105 -9.08 1.86 -5.98
N MET A 106 -8.93 0.58 -5.69
CA MET A 106 -9.00 -0.49 -6.69
C MET A 106 -10.43 -0.68 -7.18
N PHE A 107 -11.40 -0.81 -6.27
CA PHE A 107 -12.74 -1.27 -6.60
C PHE A 107 -13.81 -0.17 -6.61
N PHE A 108 -13.62 0.92 -5.86
CA PHE A 108 -14.67 1.93 -5.63
C PHE A 108 -14.38 3.28 -6.28
N ARG A 109 -13.30 3.41 -7.07
CA ARG A 109 -12.97 4.63 -7.82
C ARG A 109 -13.27 4.49 -9.30
N GLY A 110 -14.20 5.33 -9.77
CA GLY A 110 -14.61 5.47 -11.17
C GLY A 110 -14.10 6.76 -11.82
N GLU A 111 -14.78 7.21 -12.88
CA GLU A 111 -14.41 8.41 -13.63
C GLU A 111 -14.26 9.64 -12.72
N ASN A 112 -13.28 10.50 -13.04
CA ASN A 112 -12.94 11.70 -12.28
C ASN A 112 -12.60 11.44 -10.81
N TRP A 113 -12.12 10.23 -10.52
CA TRP A 113 -11.86 9.74 -9.16
C TRP A 113 -13.12 9.77 -8.26
N ALA A 114 -14.32 9.76 -8.85
CA ALA A 114 -15.55 9.70 -8.09
C ALA A 114 -15.63 8.38 -7.31
N PHE A 115 -16.18 8.44 -6.10
CA PHE A 115 -16.54 7.23 -5.38
C PHE A 115 -17.75 6.61 -6.08
N VAL A 116 -17.52 5.51 -6.78
CA VAL A 116 -18.55 4.74 -7.47
C VAL A 116 -18.65 3.43 -6.73
N TYR A 117 -19.86 3.09 -6.34
CA TYR A 117 -20.15 1.80 -5.75
C TYR A 117 -20.58 0.87 -6.87
N PRO A 118 -19.78 -0.13 -7.25
CA PRO A 118 -20.18 -1.06 -8.30
C PRO A 118 -20.83 -2.29 -7.64
N PHE A 119 -21.99 -2.08 -7.03
CA PHE A 119 -23.11 -3.03 -6.91
C PHE A 119 -24.40 -2.34 -6.48
#